data_AF-A0A0B8PDE4-F1
#
_entry.id   AF-A0A0B8PDE4-F1
#
_cell.length_a   1.000
_cell.length_b   1.000
_cell.length_c   1.000
_cell.angle_alpha   90.00
_cell.angle_beta   90.00
_cell.angle_gamma   90.00
#
_symmetry.space_group_name_H-M   'P 1'
#
loop_
_entity.id
_entity.type
_entity.pdbx_description
1 polymer ?
#
loop_
_entity_poly.entity_id
_entity_poly.type
_entity_poly.pdbx_seq_one_letter_code
_entity_poly.pdbx_strand_id
1 'polypeptide(L)'
;MNLARGLMYLLCLVLLNGCNDGWDFSNQHHGKQKGSPQAQMSTSALSDALNTLYYLNIKDMTANDLPFASTGPGVARLLIPNKAFNGLAASQAALSFENNQPLTITDDGSSSSLVYDWHCYQSDSMTVDVDSDGMTVDGTITEYEYSNGCSASNHKVASYRFESAHLNSGFILDSGEVKDLLQHLTLRANQWLMDSMASRVEKLFGKAWLAQWQQASKNAGEDFLALDRQGKVVYDQLPPEMVDFNSLDPDAVLDGTVFGGGASASQKWCRIVNIPTGFDLDSQKVQTMIAVNCARSSKRYCEGHGGFPAGMQKANSPLAWSDDTYHNAMQNTLEQQARHKQGHFIVKSGAQNAFSVTPYGAAPFEGALKAIFGYTDVKNADPKSPTFNYAGTNSFVGHAGHCQNEMSDSSTTGLSFKVVTKNGATGIDFITQDFN
;
A
#
# COMPACT_ATOMS: atom_id res chain seq x y z
N MET A 1 -9.57 50.30 -44.40
CA MET A 1 -9.67 51.37 -43.39
C MET A 1 -8.36 51.41 -42.61
N ASN A 2 -7.73 52.59 -42.53
CA ASN A 2 -6.78 53.11 -41.53
C ASN A 2 -5.68 52.17 -40.98
N LEU A 3 -4.42 52.38 -41.41
CA LEU A 3 -3.36 53.16 -40.71
C LEU A 3 -2.72 52.36 -39.54
N ALA A 4 -1.51 51.79 -39.57
CA ALA A 4 -0.16 52.19 -40.05
C ALA A 4 0.78 52.72 -38.94
N ARG A 5 2.10 52.49 -39.14
CA ARG A 5 3.29 52.90 -38.33
C ARG A 5 3.62 51.98 -37.13
N GLY A 6 4.89 51.81 -36.73
CA GLY A 6 6.14 52.35 -37.31
C GLY A 6 7.41 51.90 -36.56
N LEU A 7 8.57 52.08 -37.21
CA LEU A 7 9.92 51.65 -36.80
C LEU A 7 10.67 52.69 -35.93
N MET A 8 11.59 52.28 -35.04
CA MET A 8 12.89 52.89 -34.65
C MET A 8 13.44 52.21 -33.36
N TYR A 9 14.70 51.84 -33.10
CA TYR A 9 16.09 52.31 -33.38
C TYR A 9 16.64 53.47 -32.50
N LEU A 10 17.50 53.12 -31.52
CA LEU A 10 18.80 53.73 -31.05
C LEU A 10 19.10 53.18 -29.61
N LEU A 11 20.28 52.72 -29.13
CA LEU A 11 21.72 52.79 -29.47
C LEU A 11 22.53 53.87 -28.69
N CYS A 12 23.34 53.41 -27.71
CA CYS A 12 24.59 53.97 -27.14
C CYS A 12 25.06 53.04 -25.98
N LEU A 13 26.29 52.52 -25.79
CA LEU A 13 27.62 52.59 -26.44
C LEU A 13 28.70 53.47 -25.73
N VAL A 14 29.33 52.90 -24.68
CA VAL A 14 30.69 53.18 -24.16
C VAL A 14 31.24 51.82 -23.65
N LEU A 15 32.33 51.17 -24.08
CA LEU A 15 33.71 51.49 -24.51
C LEU A 15 34.79 51.57 -23.39
N LEU A 16 35.64 50.52 -23.39
CA LEU A 16 37.11 50.49 -23.24
C LEU A 16 37.80 50.18 -21.88
N ASN A 17 38.58 49.09 -21.97
CA ASN A 17 40.00 48.93 -21.58
C ASN A 17 40.44 48.68 -20.13
N GLY A 18 41.33 47.68 -20.01
CA GLY A 18 42.15 47.36 -18.83
C GLY A 18 42.94 46.07 -19.04
N CYS A 19 44.10 46.14 -19.71
CA CYS A 19 44.91 44.98 -20.08
C CYS A 19 45.98 44.60 -19.03
N ASN A 20 46.53 43.39 -19.23
CA ASN A 20 47.88 42.93 -18.92
C ASN A 20 48.30 42.52 -17.48
N ASP A 21 48.80 41.28 -17.46
CA ASP A 21 50.09 40.80 -16.95
C ASP A 21 50.45 40.90 -15.46
N GLY A 22 50.80 39.72 -14.92
CA GLY A 22 51.42 39.54 -13.60
C GLY A 22 51.93 38.10 -13.45
N TRP A 23 52.99 37.75 -14.16
CA TRP A 23 53.71 36.48 -13.96
C TRP A 23 54.61 36.54 -12.73
N ASP A 24 54.69 35.39 -12.05
CA ASP A 24 55.79 34.90 -11.20
C ASP A 24 56.09 35.61 -9.86
N PHE A 25 55.95 34.84 -8.76
CA PHE A 25 57.11 34.57 -7.90
C PHE A 25 56.98 33.23 -7.17
N SER A 26 58.12 32.54 -7.05
CA SER A 26 58.25 31.14 -6.63
C SER A 26 58.22 30.85 -5.11
N ASN A 27 57.95 29.58 -4.80
CA ASN A 27 58.52 28.73 -3.74
C ASN A 27 57.91 28.63 -2.33
N GLN A 28 57.46 27.39 -2.06
CA GLN A 28 57.66 26.56 -0.85
C GLN A 28 57.08 26.99 0.51
N HIS A 29 56.13 26.18 1.01
CA HIS A 29 56.41 25.28 2.14
C HIS A 29 55.45 24.06 2.18
N HIS A 30 55.78 23.07 3.02
CA HIS A 30 55.26 21.70 2.93
C HIS A 30 53.87 21.48 3.54
N GLY A 31 53.01 20.82 2.75
CA GLY A 31 52.36 19.55 3.11
C GLY A 31 51.28 19.52 4.21
N LYS A 32 50.04 19.14 3.81
CA LYS A 32 49.16 18.24 4.58
C LYS A 32 48.02 17.68 3.70
N GLN A 33 47.71 16.40 3.96
CA GLN A 33 46.46 15.66 3.73
C GLN A 33 45.66 15.88 2.42
N LYS A 34 45.51 14.79 1.65
CA LYS A 34 44.35 14.60 0.76
C LYS A 34 43.09 14.42 1.61
N GLY A 35 42.38 15.51 1.89
CA GLY A 35 40.94 15.45 2.12
C GLY A 35 40.23 15.45 0.77
N SER A 36 39.13 14.70 0.64
CA SER A 36 38.19 14.91 -0.47
C SER A 36 37.63 16.35 -0.39
N PRO A 37 37.39 17.04 -1.51
CA PRO A 37 36.80 18.37 -1.44
C PRO A 37 35.35 18.27 -0.97
N GLN A 38 35.09 18.64 0.29
CA GLN A 38 33.75 19.03 0.70
C GLN A 38 33.39 20.31 -0.06
N ALA A 39 32.52 20.20 -1.05
CA ALA A 39 32.00 21.35 -1.76
C ALA A 39 30.96 22.05 -0.86
N GLN A 40 31.32 23.15 -0.22
CA GLN A 40 30.33 24.01 0.45
C GLN A 40 29.41 24.63 -0.62
N MET A 41 28.17 24.16 -0.67
CA MET A 41 27.19 24.57 -1.67
C MET A 41 26.57 25.92 -1.34
N SER A 42 26.32 26.72 -2.37
CA SER A 42 25.57 27.97 -2.24
C SER A 42 24.13 27.72 -1.81
N THR A 43 23.53 28.72 -1.16
CA THR A 43 22.13 28.70 -0.69
C THR A 43 21.12 28.35 -1.78
N SER A 44 21.44 28.63 -3.05
CA SER A 44 20.64 28.24 -4.22
C SER A 44 20.42 26.73 -4.33
N ALA A 45 21.40 25.89 -4.01
CA ALA A 45 21.28 24.45 -4.26
C ALA A 45 20.66 23.69 -3.08
N LEU A 46 20.76 24.24 -1.86
CA LEU A 46 19.87 23.88 -0.74
C LEU A 46 18.43 24.30 -1.07
N SER A 47 18.25 25.49 -1.68
CA SER A 47 16.96 25.91 -2.22
C SER A 47 16.42 24.93 -3.25
N ASP A 48 17.23 24.52 -4.22
CA ASP A 48 16.80 23.60 -5.28
C ASP A 48 16.48 22.19 -4.74
N ALA A 49 17.19 21.71 -3.71
CA ALA A 49 16.92 20.42 -3.07
C ALA A 49 15.65 20.45 -2.19
N LEU A 50 15.45 21.52 -1.40
CA LEU A 50 14.23 21.71 -0.60
C LEU A 50 13.01 22.00 -1.49
N ASN A 51 13.18 22.82 -2.54
CA ASN A 51 12.19 22.96 -3.61
C ASN A 51 11.89 21.59 -4.23
N THR A 52 12.92 20.79 -4.52
CA THR A 52 12.74 19.45 -5.10
C THR A 52 12.00 18.51 -4.17
N LEU A 53 12.18 18.57 -2.84
CA LEU A 53 11.42 17.77 -1.87
C LEU A 53 9.97 18.25 -1.65
N TYR A 54 9.62 19.42 -2.16
CA TYR A 54 8.36 20.11 -1.87
C TYR A 54 7.46 20.23 -3.10
N TYR A 55 8.03 20.52 -4.29
CA TYR A 55 7.36 20.51 -5.61
C TYR A 55 6.73 19.15 -5.95
N LEU A 56 7.14 18.12 -5.21
CA LEU A 56 6.59 16.78 -5.20
C LEU A 56 5.06 16.76 -5.01
N ASN A 57 4.49 17.72 -4.27
CA ASN A 57 3.07 17.72 -3.88
C ASN A 57 2.06 17.95 -5.04
N ILE A 58 2.48 18.38 -6.25
CA ILE A 58 1.54 18.85 -7.29
C ILE A 58 1.74 18.18 -8.66
N LYS A 59 1.27 16.92 -8.79
CA LYS A 59 0.27 16.51 -9.82
C LYS A 59 -0.19 15.04 -9.72
N ASP A 60 -1.50 14.85 -9.71
CA ASP A 60 -2.25 13.66 -10.15
C ASP A 60 -1.87 12.27 -9.59
N MET A 61 -1.62 12.18 -8.27
CA MET A 61 -1.94 10.98 -7.50
C MET A 61 -2.77 11.35 -6.27
N THR A 62 -3.92 10.69 -6.08
CA THR A 62 -4.82 10.99 -4.96
C THR A 62 -4.26 10.47 -3.64
N ALA A 63 -4.21 11.33 -2.62
CA ALA A 63 -3.74 11.03 -1.25
C ALA A 63 -4.59 10.01 -0.46
N ASN A 64 -5.39 9.19 -1.14
CA ASN A 64 -6.37 8.27 -0.55
C ASN A 64 -5.84 6.85 -0.30
N ASP A 65 -4.65 6.50 -0.83
CA ASP A 65 -4.04 5.16 -0.66
C ASP A 65 -2.80 5.16 0.28
N LEU A 66 -2.43 6.30 0.88
CA LEU A 66 -1.33 6.39 1.85
C LEU A 66 -1.84 6.30 3.30
N PRO A 67 -1.23 5.48 4.18
CA PRO A 67 -1.71 5.27 5.56
C PRO A 67 -1.49 6.46 6.53
N PHE A 68 -0.87 7.55 6.06
CA PHE A 68 -0.38 8.67 6.88
C PHE A 68 -1.45 9.67 7.37
N ALA A 69 -2.73 9.32 7.35
CA ALA A 69 -3.79 10.17 7.90
C ALA A 69 -3.66 10.43 9.42
N SER A 70 -2.80 9.69 10.12
CA SER A 70 -2.57 9.75 11.57
C SER A 70 -1.23 10.38 12.01
N THR A 71 -0.22 10.46 11.14
CA THR A 71 1.14 10.96 11.48
C THR A 71 1.34 12.45 11.22
N GLY A 72 0.25 13.19 11.00
CA GLY A 72 0.28 14.61 10.67
C GLY A 72 0.71 14.90 9.22
N PRO A 73 0.42 16.11 8.69
CA PRO A 73 0.60 16.40 7.26
C PRO A 73 2.06 16.44 6.77
N GLY A 74 3.04 16.60 7.67
CA GLY A 74 4.43 16.89 7.31
C GLY A 74 5.15 15.78 6.53
N VAL A 75 5.07 14.52 7.00
CA VAL A 75 5.77 13.39 6.35
C VAL A 75 5.29 13.19 4.91
N ALA A 76 3.97 13.17 4.71
CA ALA A 76 3.37 12.91 3.40
C ALA A 76 3.65 14.03 2.38
N ARG A 77 3.91 15.27 2.83
CA ARG A 77 4.24 16.42 1.97
C ARG A 77 5.65 16.38 1.40
N LEU A 78 6.57 15.62 2.00
CA LEU A 78 8.00 15.59 1.66
C LEU A 78 8.40 14.51 0.62
N LEU A 79 7.46 13.65 0.16
CA LEU A 79 7.79 12.31 -0.41
C LEU A 79 7.00 11.89 -1.68
N ILE A 80 6.63 12.79 -2.60
CA ILE A 80 5.82 12.50 -3.83
C ILE A 80 6.72 12.71 -5.11
N PRO A 81 6.33 12.56 -6.40
CA PRO A 81 7.29 12.75 -7.55
C PRO A 81 7.22 14.07 -8.36
N ASN A 82 8.38 14.72 -8.69
CA ASN A 82 8.50 15.66 -9.83
C ASN A 82 9.91 15.76 -10.48
N LYS A 83 9.98 16.44 -11.64
CA LYS A 83 11.01 16.38 -12.71
C LYS A 83 12.48 16.71 -12.39
N ALA A 84 12.83 17.17 -11.20
CA ALA A 84 14.17 17.69 -10.91
C ALA A 84 15.30 16.67 -11.14
N PHE A 85 15.05 15.40 -10.79
CA PHE A 85 16.04 14.32 -10.90
C PHE A 85 16.42 13.94 -12.34
N ASN A 86 15.61 14.28 -13.35
CA ASN A 86 15.97 14.05 -14.77
C ASN A 86 17.18 14.89 -15.23
N GLY A 87 17.63 15.87 -14.43
CA GLY A 87 18.84 16.66 -14.69
C GLY A 87 20.09 16.20 -13.94
N LEU A 88 19.95 15.31 -12.94
CA LEU A 88 21.08 14.76 -12.18
C LEU A 88 21.62 13.53 -12.93
N ALA A 89 22.86 13.61 -13.40
CA ALA A 89 23.52 12.47 -14.02
C ALA A 89 23.70 11.34 -13.00
N ALA A 90 23.50 10.09 -13.42
CA ALA A 90 23.56 8.87 -12.59
C ALA A 90 24.96 8.55 -12.01
N SER A 91 25.87 9.51 -11.97
CA SER A 91 27.20 9.43 -11.39
C SER A 91 27.41 10.53 -10.36
N GLN A 92 27.03 10.25 -9.11
CA GLN A 92 27.42 10.96 -7.88
C GLN A 92 27.02 12.44 -7.79
N ALA A 93 25.99 12.70 -6.99
CA ALA A 93 25.79 13.97 -6.32
C ALA A 93 25.50 13.74 -4.84
N ALA A 94 26.55 13.57 -4.03
CA ALA A 94 26.46 13.62 -2.58
C ALA A 94 26.22 15.07 -2.16
N LEU A 95 24.95 15.45 -1.98
CA LEU A 95 24.56 16.81 -1.61
C LEU A 95 24.69 16.98 -0.09
N SER A 96 25.79 17.58 0.36
CA SER A 96 26.05 17.89 1.77
C SER A 96 25.59 19.30 2.13
N PHE A 97 24.54 19.41 2.95
CA PHE A 97 23.98 20.68 3.41
C PHE A 97 24.54 21.06 4.79
N GLU A 98 25.54 21.95 4.85
CA GLU A 98 26.12 22.45 6.11
C GLU A 98 25.40 23.70 6.68
N ASN A 99 24.36 24.21 6.01
CA ASN A 99 23.82 25.55 6.29
C ASN A 99 22.55 25.54 7.16
N ASN A 100 22.73 25.93 8.42
CA ASN A 100 21.69 26.35 9.38
C ASN A 100 20.94 27.65 8.98
N GLN A 101 20.71 27.89 7.69
CA GLN A 101 20.08 29.12 7.18
C GLN A 101 18.63 28.85 6.77
N PRO A 102 17.65 29.51 7.42
CA PRO A 102 16.23 29.33 7.09
C PRO A 102 15.90 29.78 5.67
N LEU A 103 15.25 28.91 4.90
CA LEU A 103 14.90 29.15 3.50
C LEU A 103 13.38 29.31 3.31
N THR A 104 12.96 30.29 2.50
CA THR A 104 11.56 30.57 2.13
C THR A 104 11.16 29.91 0.80
N ILE A 105 10.11 29.08 0.79
CA ILE A 105 9.52 28.42 -0.42
C ILE A 105 7.99 28.58 -0.43
N THR A 106 7.34 28.61 -1.60
CA THR A 106 5.87 28.70 -1.77
C THR A 106 5.24 27.35 -2.16
N ASP A 107 3.95 27.11 -1.86
CA ASP A 107 3.14 25.88 -2.11
C ASP A 107 3.33 25.17 -3.48
N ASP A 108 3.76 25.88 -4.51
CA ASP A 108 4.00 25.37 -5.86
C ASP A 108 5.43 25.57 -6.38
N GLY A 109 6.38 25.91 -5.50
CA GLY A 109 7.78 26.25 -5.82
C GLY A 109 7.95 27.45 -6.77
N SER A 110 6.90 28.25 -6.97
CA SER A 110 6.93 29.43 -7.83
C SER A 110 7.33 30.69 -7.05
N SER A 111 7.34 31.84 -7.73
CA SER A 111 7.39 33.12 -7.05
C SER A 111 5.97 33.59 -6.67
N SER A 112 5.33 32.97 -5.67
CA SER A 112 4.05 33.46 -5.13
C SER A 112 4.25 34.75 -4.32
N SER A 113 3.42 35.76 -4.58
CA SER A 113 3.36 37.00 -3.81
C SER A 113 2.45 36.92 -2.58
N LEU A 114 1.88 35.74 -2.29
CA LEU A 114 0.99 35.50 -1.16
C LEU A 114 1.77 34.91 0.01
N VAL A 115 1.75 35.63 1.13
CA VAL A 115 2.59 35.38 2.32
C VAL A 115 2.19 34.11 3.08
N TYR A 116 0.97 33.61 2.88
CA TYR A 116 0.45 32.41 3.57
C TYR A 116 0.96 31.10 2.97
N ASP A 117 1.44 31.13 1.72
CA ASP A 117 1.99 29.98 1.01
C ASP A 117 3.45 29.72 1.42
N TRP A 118 4.06 30.60 2.22
CA TRP A 118 5.50 30.62 2.46
C TRP A 118 5.86 29.70 3.64
N HIS A 119 6.83 28.80 3.45
CA HIS A 119 7.36 27.89 4.48
C HIS A 119 8.81 28.20 4.81
N CYS A 120 9.23 27.87 6.04
CA CYS A 120 10.60 28.09 6.51
C CYS A 120 11.29 26.78 6.86
N TYR A 121 12.32 26.41 6.09
CA TYR A 121 13.05 25.16 6.31
C TYR A 121 14.47 25.42 6.82
N GLN A 122 14.92 24.61 7.79
CA GLN A 122 16.31 24.49 8.22
C GLN A 122 16.72 23.02 8.17
N SER A 123 17.92 22.73 7.71
CA SER A 123 18.55 21.42 7.87
C SER A 123 19.76 21.51 8.80
N ASP A 124 19.96 20.47 9.63
CA ASP A 124 21.30 20.16 10.15
C ASP A 124 22.14 19.55 9.01
N SER A 125 23.39 19.13 9.29
CA SER A 125 24.20 18.34 8.35
C SER A 125 23.39 17.20 7.74
N MET A 126 23.06 17.35 6.46
CA MET A 126 22.23 16.43 5.70
C MET A 126 22.95 16.04 4.42
N THR A 127 23.01 14.75 4.14
CA THR A 127 23.56 14.16 2.91
C THR A 127 22.43 13.51 2.13
N VAL A 128 22.30 13.88 0.87
CA VAL A 128 21.45 13.17 -0.10
C VAL A 128 22.36 12.59 -1.17
N ASP A 129 22.45 11.26 -1.23
CA ASP A 129 23.18 10.52 -2.26
C ASP A 129 22.18 9.96 -3.27
N VAL A 130 22.28 10.36 -4.55
CA VAL A 130 21.35 9.98 -5.62
C VAL A 130 22.03 9.05 -6.63
N ASP A 131 21.37 7.96 -7.00
CA ASP A 131 21.84 7.00 -8.01
C ASP A 131 20.70 6.51 -8.95
N SER A 132 20.85 5.33 -9.56
CA SER A 132 19.84 4.73 -10.44
C SER A 132 18.67 4.08 -9.72
N ASP A 133 18.85 3.75 -8.44
CA ASP A 133 17.96 2.89 -7.67
C ASP A 133 17.10 3.76 -6.74
N GLY A 134 17.63 4.90 -6.29
CA GLY A 134 16.87 5.94 -5.60
C GLY A 134 17.71 7.11 -5.06
N MET A 135 17.38 7.55 -3.86
CA MET A 135 18.16 8.50 -3.07
C MET A 135 18.29 8.03 -1.62
N THR A 136 19.53 7.96 -1.11
CA THR A 136 19.81 7.76 0.32
C THR A 136 19.88 9.10 1.02
N VAL A 137 19.11 9.27 2.09
CA VAL A 137 19.03 10.49 2.88
C VAL A 137 19.50 10.22 4.31
N ASP A 138 20.47 10.99 4.79
CA ASP A 138 20.82 11.05 6.21
C ASP A 138 20.87 12.53 6.63
N GLY A 139 20.37 12.87 7.80
CA GLY A 139 20.32 14.26 8.27
C GLY A 139 19.02 14.67 8.91
N THR A 140 18.94 15.92 9.35
CA THR A 140 17.71 16.48 9.95
C THR A 140 17.15 17.56 9.04
N ILE A 141 15.83 17.55 8.80
CA ILE A 141 15.08 18.69 8.25
C ILE A 141 14.06 19.17 9.30
N THR A 142 13.87 20.48 9.41
CA THR A 142 12.86 21.08 10.29
C THR A 142 12.12 22.19 9.55
N GLU A 143 10.80 22.12 9.57
CA GLU A 143 9.90 23.18 9.13
C GLU A 143 9.52 24.07 10.32
N TYR A 144 9.56 25.37 10.12
CA TYR A 144 9.13 26.39 11.06
C TYR A 144 7.96 27.18 10.49
N GLU A 145 7.08 27.65 11.37
CA GLU A 145 5.97 28.54 11.03
C GLU A 145 6.51 29.83 10.42
N TYR A 146 6.02 30.22 9.25
CA TYR A 146 6.44 31.47 8.62
C TYR A 146 5.88 32.69 9.37
N SER A 147 6.75 33.63 9.74
CA SER A 147 6.36 34.86 10.45
C SER A 147 7.20 36.06 10.00
N ASN A 148 6.73 36.77 8.97
CA ASN A 148 7.41 37.95 8.39
C ASN A 148 8.88 37.70 7.98
N GLY A 149 9.17 36.48 7.52
CA GLY A 149 10.50 36.01 7.11
C GLY A 149 10.98 34.86 7.98
N CYS A 150 11.85 34.02 7.44
CA CYS A 150 12.32 32.81 8.14
C CYS A 150 13.33 33.08 9.26
N SER A 151 13.64 34.34 9.55
CA SER A 151 14.53 34.78 10.63
C SER A 151 13.84 35.07 11.97
N ALA A 152 12.50 34.92 12.07
CA ALA A 152 11.74 35.40 13.23
C ALA A 152 10.92 34.33 13.98
N SER A 153 10.81 33.09 13.48
CA SER A 153 10.02 32.03 14.12
C SER A 153 10.89 30.93 14.72
N ASN A 154 10.61 30.60 15.98
CA ASN A 154 11.14 29.41 16.66
C ASN A 154 10.09 28.28 16.76
N HIS A 155 8.89 28.46 16.18
CA HIS A 155 7.83 27.47 16.27
C HIS A 155 8.00 26.41 15.19
N LYS A 156 8.38 25.20 15.59
CA LYS A 156 8.53 24.05 14.69
C LYS A 156 7.15 23.49 14.32
N VAL A 157 6.87 23.42 13.02
CA VAL A 157 5.66 22.81 12.42
C VAL A 157 5.89 21.32 12.16
N ALA A 158 7.09 20.96 11.70
CA ALA A 158 7.51 19.58 11.47
C ALA A 158 9.03 19.43 11.72
N SER A 159 9.51 18.26 12.09
CA SER A 159 10.95 18.01 12.28
C SER A 159 11.25 16.53 12.10
N TYR A 160 12.08 16.18 11.12
CA TYR A 160 12.37 14.80 10.74
C TYR A 160 13.88 14.53 10.71
N ARG A 161 14.31 13.43 11.33
CA ARG A 161 15.66 12.89 11.21
C ARG A 161 15.62 11.65 10.31
N PHE A 162 16.35 11.70 9.21
CA PHE A 162 16.64 10.55 8.35
C PHE A 162 17.93 9.89 8.85
N GLU A 163 17.93 8.58 8.96
CA GLU A 163 19.09 7.76 9.33
C GLU A 163 19.29 6.71 8.25
N SER A 164 20.19 7.02 7.31
CA SER A 164 20.46 6.26 6.08
C SER A 164 19.20 5.77 5.36
N ALA A 165 18.19 6.65 5.29
CA ALA A 165 16.87 6.36 4.74
C ALA A 165 16.91 6.36 3.21
N HIS A 166 16.79 5.20 2.59
CA HIS A 166 16.73 5.09 1.14
C HIS A 166 15.29 5.17 0.63
N LEU A 167 15.06 6.12 -0.25
CA LEU A 167 13.81 6.34 -0.97
C LEU A 167 14.05 5.94 -2.42
N ASN A 168 13.42 4.86 -2.89
CA ASN A 168 13.65 4.37 -4.25
C ASN A 168 13.18 5.36 -5.33
N SER A 169 13.39 5.03 -6.60
CA SER A 169 12.89 5.80 -7.76
C SER A 169 11.38 6.10 -7.80
N GLY A 170 10.56 5.42 -6.99
CA GLY A 170 9.13 5.69 -6.77
C GLY A 170 8.82 6.59 -5.56
N PHE A 171 9.83 7.08 -4.83
CA PHE A 171 9.77 7.80 -3.56
C PHE A 171 9.24 6.93 -2.39
N ILE A 172 9.56 5.64 -2.43
CA ILE A 172 9.07 4.62 -1.50
C ILE A 172 10.24 4.21 -0.60
N LEU A 173 10.12 4.46 0.73
CA LEU A 173 11.14 4.14 1.75
C LEU A 173 11.34 2.62 1.85
N ASP A 174 12.50 2.13 1.41
CA ASP A 174 12.81 0.69 1.35
C ASP A 174 13.89 0.21 2.31
N SER A 175 14.72 1.13 2.83
CA SER A 175 15.69 0.84 3.88
C SER A 175 16.00 2.08 4.73
N GLY A 176 16.63 1.88 5.88
CA GLY A 176 16.86 2.91 6.90
C GLY A 176 15.60 3.29 7.69
N GLU A 177 15.68 4.40 8.43
CA GLU A 177 14.55 4.90 9.23
C GLU A 177 14.42 6.44 9.22
N VAL A 178 13.19 6.92 9.41
CA VAL A 178 12.83 8.34 9.51
C VAL A 178 12.15 8.60 10.85
N LYS A 179 12.67 9.52 11.66
CA LYS A 179 12.16 9.85 12.99
C LYS A 179 11.44 11.19 12.96
N ASP A 180 10.17 11.24 13.34
CA ASP A 180 9.50 12.49 13.68
C ASP A 180 9.98 12.95 15.06
N LEU A 181 10.75 14.04 15.09
CA LEU A 181 11.35 14.58 16.30
C LEU A 181 10.38 15.40 17.16
N LEU A 182 9.21 15.80 16.62
CA LEU A 182 8.17 16.49 17.38
C LEU A 182 7.16 15.51 17.99
N GLN A 183 6.79 14.47 17.24
CA GLN A 183 5.86 13.42 17.67
C GLN A 183 6.57 12.24 18.37
N HIS A 184 7.90 12.20 18.33
CA HIS A 184 8.74 11.11 18.83
C HIS A 184 8.39 9.73 18.22
N LEU A 185 8.04 9.72 16.93
CA LEU A 185 7.75 8.51 16.16
C LEU A 185 8.99 8.06 15.37
N THR A 186 9.10 6.77 15.07
CA THR A 186 10.13 6.21 14.20
C THR A 186 9.48 5.35 13.12
N LEU A 187 9.65 5.75 11.87
CA LEU A 187 9.17 5.07 10.67
C LEU A 187 10.34 4.28 10.07
N ARG A 188 10.35 2.97 10.30
CA ARG A 188 11.29 2.05 9.63
C ARG A 188 10.72 1.66 8.28
N ALA A 189 11.58 1.48 7.28
CA ALA A 189 11.18 0.97 5.97
C ALA A 189 10.26 -0.25 6.08
N ASN A 190 10.67 -1.26 6.86
CA ASN A 190 9.93 -2.51 7.03
C ASN A 190 8.53 -2.31 7.64
N GLN A 191 8.38 -1.41 8.62
CA GLN A 191 7.07 -1.08 9.18
C GLN A 191 6.16 -0.47 8.12
N TRP A 192 6.71 0.38 7.26
CA TRP A 192 5.93 1.05 6.24
C TRP A 192 5.60 0.15 5.03
N LEU A 193 6.52 -0.75 4.62
CA LEU A 193 6.22 -1.84 3.68
C LEU A 193 5.12 -2.76 4.25
N MET A 194 5.18 -3.08 5.55
CA MET A 194 4.16 -3.85 6.25
C MET A 194 2.80 -3.17 6.25
N ASP A 195 2.73 -1.86 6.53
CA ASP A 195 1.46 -1.10 6.53
C ASP A 195 0.88 -0.98 5.10
N SER A 196 1.73 -0.81 4.10
CA SER A 196 1.35 -0.80 2.68
C SER A 196 0.80 -2.16 2.22
N MET A 197 1.49 -3.26 2.56
CA MET A 197 1.00 -4.62 2.28
C MET A 197 -0.29 -4.94 3.05
N ALA A 198 -0.40 -4.51 4.31
CA ALA A 198 -1.61 -4.66 5.13
C ALA A 198 -2.82 -3.98 4.48
N SER A 199 -2.66 -2.71 4.04
CA SER A 199 -3.69 -1.96 3.31
C SER A 199 -4.11 -2.69 2.02
N ARG A 200 -3.14 -3.19 1.24
CA ARG A 200 -3.40 -3.99 0.04
C ARG A 200 -4.17 -5.28 0.35
N VAL A 201 -3.81 -5.99 1.42
CA VAL A 201 -4.50 -7.22 1.86
C VAL A 201 -5.92 -6.92 2.33
N GLU A 202 -6.17 -5.85 3.09
CA GLU A 202 -7.54 -5.45 3.49
C GLU A 202 -8.40 -5.09 2.27
N LYS A 203 -7.85 -4.30 1.34
CA LYS A 203 -8.53 -3.86 0.11
C LYS A 203 -8.99 -5.06 -0.72
N LEU A 204 -8.10 -6.02 -0.99
CA LEU A 204 -8.36 -7.19 -1.83
C LEU A 204 -9.14 -8.30 -1.13
N PHE A 205 -8.81 -8.60 0.13
CA PHE A 205 -9.23 -9.84 0.81
C PHE A 205 -10.05 -9.60 2.08
N GLY A 206 -10.16 -8.36 2.53
CA GLY A 206 -10.97 -7.96 3.68
C GLY A 206 -10.25 -8.06 5.02
N LYS A 207 -10.82 -7.38 6.03
CA LYS A 207 -10.23 -7.30 7.37
C LYS A 207 -10.05 -8.64 8.06
N ALA A 208 -10.96 -9.60 7.84
CA ALA A 208 -10.83 -10.92 8.44
C ALA A 208 -9.60 -11.68 7.90
N TRP A 209 -9.29 -11.51 6.61
CA TRP A 209 -8.06 -12.07 6.02
C TRP A 209 -6.82 -11.27 6.41
N LEU A 210 -6.91 -9.94 6.52
CA LEU A 210 -5.83 -9.12 7.08
C LEU A 210 -5.41 -9.63 8.47
N ALA A 211 -6.36 -9.97 9.35
CA ALA A 211 -6.05 -10.53 10.66
C ALA A 211 -5.31 -11.88 10.58
N GLN A 212 -5.57 -12.71 9.55
CA GLN A 212 -4.81 -13.94 9.30
C GLN A 212 -3.40 -13.66 8.79
N TRP A 213 -3.26 -12.68 7.90
CA TRP A 213 -1.97 -12.22 7.37
C TRP A 213 -1.10 -11.62 8.48
N GLN A 214 -1.62 -10.71 9.29
CA GLN A 214 -0.92 -10.09 10.42
C GLN A 214 -0.46 -11.11 11.47
N GLN A 215 -1.25 -12.16 11.72
CA GLN A 215 -0.84 -13.24 12.61
C GLN A 215 0.29 -14.08 12.00
N ALA A 216 0.30 -14.26 10.68
CA ALA A 216 1.33 -14.99 9.95
C ALA A 216 2.62 -14.18 9.74
N SER A 217 2.54 -12.86 9.70
CA SER A 217 3.69 -11.96 9.53
C SER A 217 4.31 -11.51 10.85
N LYS A 218 3.79 -11.98 12.00
CA LYS A 218 4.18 -11.49 13.33
C LYS A 218 5.67 -11.71 13.66
N ASN A 219 6.27 -12.79 13.15
CA ASN A 219 7.67 -13.13 13.35
C ASN A 219 8.51 -12.93 12.08
N ALA A 220 7.99 -12.17 11.12
CA ALA A 220 8.66 -11.92 9.86
C ALA A 220 9.99 -11.16 10.07
N GLY A 221 10.98 -11.47 9.23
CA GLY A 221 12.25 -10.76 9.20
C GLY A 221 12.13 -9.35 8.64
N GLU A 222 13.21 -8.59 8.75
CA GLU A 222 13.33 -7.26 8.12
C GLU A 222 13.32 -7.35 6.58
N ASP A 223 13.68 -8.51 6.03
CA ASP A 223 13.74 -8.90 4.62
C ASP A 223 12.44 -9.55 4.08
N PHE A 224 11.36 -9.54 4.87
CA PHE A 224 10.08 -10.16 4.49
C PHE A 224 9.39 -9.51 3.29
N LEU A 225 9.50 -8.18 3.19
CA LEU A 225 8.93 -7.38 2.12
C LEU A 225 10.03 -6.58 1.45
N ALA A 226 9.93 -6.48 0.13
CA ALA A 226 10.81 -5.68 -0.69
C ALA A 226 10.00 -4.90 -1.74
N LEU A 227 10.68 -4.09 -2.53
CA LEU A 227 10.09 -3.41 -3.69
C LEU A 227 10.52 -4.11 -4.98
N ASP A 228 9.57 -4.33 -5.88
CA ASP A 228 9.90 -4.74 -7.25
C ASP A 228 10.48 -3.56 -8.06
N ARG A 229 10.95 -3.86 -9.29
CA ARG A 229 11.49 -2.86 -10.23
C ARG A 229 10.46 -1.83 -10.73
N GLN A 230 9.21 -1.91 -10.26
CA GLN A 230 8.13 -0.97 -10.53
C GLN A 230 7.69 -0.24 -9.24
N GLY A 231 8.45 -0.38 -8.14
CA GLY A 231 8.16 0.24 -6.84
C GLY A 231 7.01 -0.40 -6.07
N LYS A 232 6.54 -1.60 -6.43
CA LYS A 232 5.44 -2.26 -5.71
C LYS A 232 5.99 -3.10 -4.56
N VAL A 233 5.31 -3.04 -3.42
CA VAL A 233 5.59 -3.94 -2.30
C VAL A 233 5.26 -5.38 -2.71
N VAL A 234 6.26 -6.24 -2.64
CA VAL A 234 6.24 -7.68 -2.90
C VAL A 234 6.77 -8.43 -1.68
N TYR A 235 6.46 -9.72 -1.60
CA TYR A 235 7.13 -10.62 -0.65
C TYR A 235 8.49 -11.01 -1.21
N ASP A 236 9.52 -11.01 -0.35
CA ASP A 236 10.85 -11.54 -0.66
C ASP A 236 11.15 -12.76 0.21
N GLN A 237 11.60 -12.57 1.46
CA GLN A 237 11.84 -13.68 2.39
C GLN A 237 10.58 -14.05 3.19
N LEU A 238 9.74 -14.92 2.64
CA LEU A 238 8.57 -15.45 3.35
C LEU A 238 8.98 -16.23 4.62
N PRO A 239 8.37 -15.94 5.79
CA PRO A 239 8.62 -16.71 7.00
C PRO A 239 8.01 -18.12 6.87
N PRO A 240 8.55 -19.15 7.56
CA PRO A 240 8.15 -20.55 7.36
C PRO A 240 6.67 -20.87 7.62
N GLU A 241 5.96 -20.01 8.35
CA GLU A 241 4.51 -20.09 8.58
C GLU A 241 3.66 -19.67 7.38
N MET A 242 4.21 -18.89 6.43
CA MET A 242 3.55 -18.46 5.20
C MET A 242 3.81 -19.42 4.03
N VAL A 243 2.94 -19.36 3.02
CA VAL A 243 3.06 -20.17 1.80
C VAL A 243 2.81 -19.29 0.57
N ASP A 244 3.78 -19.20 -0.35
CA ASP A 244 3.55 -18.54 -1.64
C ASP A 244 2.60 -19.38 -2.49
N PHE A 245 1.47 -18.81 -2.93
CA PHE A 245 0.59 -19.46 -3.89
C PHE A 245 1.34 -19.87 -5.16
N ASN A 246 2.31 -19.08 -5.64
CA ASN A 246 3.06 -19.40 -6.86
C ASN A 246 3.97 -20.62 -6.72
N SER A 247 4.20 -21.11 -5.50
CA SER A 247 4.93 -22.35 -5.22
C SER A 247 4.05 -23.60 -5.17
N LEU A 248 2.72 -23.43 -5.25
CA LEU A 248 1.75 -24.51 -5.15
C LEU A 248 1.33 -25.04 -6.51
N ASP A 249 1.04 -26.34 -6.56
CA ASP A 249 0.35 -26.97 -7.68
C ASP A 249 -1.11 -26.48 -7.73
N PRO A 250 -1.55 -25.77 -8.79
CA PRO A 250 -2.92 -25.26 -8.89
C PRO A 250 -3.97 -26.37 -8.85
N ASP A 251 -3.71 -27.53 -9.44
CA ASP A 251 -4.67 -28.64 -9.48
C ASP A 251 -4.82 -29.23 -8.07
N ALA A 252 -3.72 -29.39 -7.32
CA ALA A 252 -3.77 -29.80 -5.92
C ALA A 252 -4.45 -28.76 -5.00
N VAL A 253 -4.44 -27.47 -5.35
CA VAL A 253 -5.22 -26.43 -4.67
C VAL A 253 -6.71 -26.61 -4.96
N LEU A 254 -7.10 -26.91 -6.21
CA LEU A 254 -8.50 -27.15 -6.57
C LEU A 254 -9.03 -28.46 -5.97
N ASP A 255 -8.24 -29.52 -5.95
CA ASP A 255 -8.59 -30.80 -5.31
C ASP A 255 -8.62 -30.73 -3.77
N GLY A 256 -8.16 -29.62 -3.17
CA GLY A 256 -8.05 -29.47 -1.72
C GLY A 256 -6.91 -30.28 -1.08
N THR A 257 -6.05 -30.90 -1.89
CA THR A 257 -5.03 -31.88 -1.47
C THR A 257 -3.63 -31.29 -1.25
N VAL A 258 -3.40 -30.02 -1.59
CA VAL A 258 -2.08 -29.36 -1.54
C VAL A 258 -1.34 -29.42 -0.20
N PHE A 259 -2.06 -29.59 0.91
CA PHE A 259 -1.49 -29.80 2.26
C PHE A 259 -1.85 -31.17 2.86
N GLY A 260 -2.16 -32.15 2.02
CA GLY A 260 -2.62 -33.49 2.38
C GLY A 260 -4.13 -33.58 2.62
N GLY A 261 -4.64 -34.82 2.60
CA GLY A 261 -6.02 -35.15 2.99
C GLY A 261 -6.07 -35.65 4.43
N GLY A 262 -6.93 -35.05 5.26
CA GLY A 262 -7.10 -35.42 6.66
C GLY A 262 -8.48 -35.07 7.21
N ALA A 263 -8.77 -35.46 8.44
CA ALA A 263 -10.06 -35.18 9.10
C ALA A 263 -10.34 -33.69 9.34
N SER A 264 -9.29 -32.85 9.25
CA SER A 264 -9.36 -31.40 9.25
C SER A 264 -8.45 -30.84 8.15
N ALA A 265 -8.85 -29.78 7.47
CA ALA A 265 -7.97 -29.03 6.59
C ALA A 265 -6.75 -28.46 7.35
N SER A 266 -5.62 -28.26 6.66
CA SER A 266 -4.42 -27.70 7.28
C SER A 266 -4.57 -26.20 7.58
N GLN A 267 -4.05 -25.72 8.72
CA GLN A 267 -4.00 -24.27 8.99
C GLN A 267 -3.14 -23.49 7.97
N LYS A 268 -2.28 -24.16 7.19
CA LYS A 268 -1.54 -23.55 6.08
C LYS A 268 -2.46 -22.90 5.03
N TRP A 269 -3.71 -23.35 4.88
CA TRP A 269 -4.70 -22.68 4.03
C TRP A 269 -4.93 -21.22 4.43
N CYS A 270 -4.89 -20.90 5.73
CA CYS A 270 -5.02 -19.53 6.25
C CYS A 270 -3.73 -18.70 6.16
N ARG A 271 -2.68 -19.22 5.50
CA ARG A 271 -1.34 -18.65 5.44
C ARG A 271 -0.82 -18.47 4.01
N ILE A 272 -1.67 -18.71 3.02
CA ILE A 272 -1.33 -18.51 1.62
C ILE A 272 -1.29 -17.02 1.31
N VAL A 273 -0.21 -16.59 0.66
CA VAL A 273 -0.01 -15.23 0.12
C VAL A 273 0.15 -15.27 -1.40
N ASN A 274 0.25 -14.11 -2.06
CA ASN A 274 0.20 -13.98 -3.53
C ASN A 274 -1.03 -14.62 -4.19
N ILE A 275 -2.16 -14.64 -3.46
CA ILE A 275 -3.43 -15.19 -3.95
C ILE A 275 -3.85 -14.46 -5.24
N PRO A 276 -4.22 -15.18 -6.32
CA PRO A 276 -4.71 -14.58 -7.56
C PRO A 276 -5.88 -13.64 -7.32
N THR A 277 -5.79 -12.42 -7.85
CA THR A 277 -6.80 -11.37 -7.73
C THR A 277 -7.56 -11.20 -9.03
N GLY A 278 -8.88 -11.20 -8.99
CA GLY A 278 -9.69 -11.00 -10.18
C GLY A 278 -11.15 -11.38 -10.00
N PHE A 279 -11.86 -11.32 -11.13
CA PHE A 279 -13.26 -11.73 -11.28
C PHE A 279 -13.43 -12.86 -12.31
N ASP A 280 -12.35 -13.25 -12.98
CA ASP A 280 -12.27 -14.44 -13.82
C ASP A 280 -12.52 -15.71 -13.00
N LEU A 281 -12.91 -16.78 -13.70
CA LEU A 281 -13.30 -18.02 -13.04
C LEU A 281 -12.14 -18.65 -12.27
N ASP A 282 -10.92 -18.61 -12.77
CA ASP A 282 -9.77 -19.26 -12.14
C ASP A 282 -9.37 -18.56 -10.83
N SER A 283 -9.39 -17.23 -10.80
CA SER A 283 -9.28 -16.44 -9.57
C SER A 283 -10.41 -16.74 -8.59
N GLN A 284 -11.66 -16.88 -9.05
CA GLN A 284 -12.79 -17.27 -8.18
C GLN A 284 -12.60 -18.68 -7.60
N LYS A 285 -12.18 -19.65 -8.41
CA LYS A 285 -11.90 -21.04 -8.00
C LYS A 285 -10.86 -21.06 -6.88
N VAL A 286 -9.67 -20.51 -7.14
CA VAL A 286 -8.55 -20.49 -6.17
C VAL A 286 -8.94 -19.77 -4.88
N GLN A 287 -9.51 -18.56 -4.98
CA GLN A 287 -9.93 -17.80 -3.80
C GLN A 287 -10.99 -18.53 -2.97
N THR A 288 -11.92 -19.24 -3.62
CA THR A 288 -12.92 -20.07 -2.94
C THR A 288 -12.25 -21.20 -2.16
N MET A 289 -11.39 -21.98 -2.82
CA MET A 289 -10.73 -23.12 -2.16
C MET A 289 -9.86 -22.68 -0.98
N ILE A 290 -9.14 -21.57 -1.11
CA ILE A 290 -8.34 -21.01 -0.03
C ILE A 290 -9.21 -20.56 1.15
N ALA A 291 -10.29 -19.81 0.89
CA ALA A 291 -11.17 -19.30 1.94
C ALA A 291 -11.88 -20.41 2.72
N VAL A 292 -12.47 -21.38 1.99
CA VAL A 292 -13.27 -22.47 2.59
C VAL A 292 -12.38 -23.48 3.31
N ASN A 293 -11.21 -23.83 2.74
CA ASN A 293 -10.31 -24.76 3.42
C ASN A 293 -9.55 -24.09 4.58
N CYS A 294 -9.31 -22.77 4.54
CA CYS A 294 -8.94 -22.03 5.73
C CYS A 294 -10.05 -22.11 6.79
N ALA A 295 -11.32 -21.90 6.41
CA ALA A 295 -12.45 -21.98 7.33
C ALA A 295 -12.55 -23.35 8.03
N ARG A 296 -12.39 -24.44 7.27
CA ARG A 296 -12.50 -25.81 7.75
C ARG A 296 -11.29 -26.29 8.56
N SER A 297 -10.19 -25.54 8.56
CA SER A 297 -8.94 -25.89 9.26
C SER A 297 -9.02 -25.88 10.80
N SER A 298 -10.03 -25.23 11.36
CA SER A 298 -10.17 -25.05 12.81
C SER A 298 -11.63 -25.08 13.24
N LYS A 299 -11.88 -25.61 14.43
CA LYS A 299 -13.19 -25.61 15.10
C LYS A 299 -13.67 -24.15 15.26
N ARG A 300 -14.92 -23.83 14.94
CA ARG A 300 -15.46 -22.45 15.03
C ARG A 300 -16.90 -22.40 15.52
N TYR A 301 -17.30 -21.29 16.13
CA TYR A 301 -18.67 -21.02 16.52
C TYR A 301 -19.50 -20.54 15.33
N CYS A 302 -20.59 -21.24 15.05
CA CYS A 302 -21.63 -20.78 14.14
C CYS A 302 -22.88 -20.38 14.93
N GLU A 303 -23.41 -19.21 14.63
CA GLU A 303 -24.68 -18.73 15.19
C GLU A 303 -25.86 -19.46 14.57
N GLY A 304 -26.89 -19.71 15.38
CA GLY A 304 -28.10 -20.39 14.95
C GLY A 304 -28.99 -19.49 14.09
N HIS A 305 -29.63 -20.08 13.09
CA HIS A 305 -30.55 -19.40 12.18
C HIS A 305 -31.57 -20.40 11.63
N GLY A 306 -32.85 -20.06 11.56
CA GLY A 306 -33.83 -20.78 10.72
C GLY A 306 -33.84 -22.32 10.80
N GLY A 307 -33.72 -22.90 12.00
CA GLY A 307 -33.66 -24.36 12.19
C GLY A 307 -32.25 -24.96 12.26
N PHE A 308 -31.21 -24.23 11.84
CA PHE A 308 -29.81 -24.57 12.10
C PHE A 308 -29.44 -24.17 13.53
N PRO A 309 -29.03 -25.10 14.41
CA PRO A 309 -28.66 -24.77 15.78
C PRO A 309 -27.35 -23.98 15.86
N ALA A 310 -27.24 -23.16 16.90
CA ALA A 310 -25.99 -22.50 17.26
C ALA A 310 -25.02 -23.51 17.90
N GLY A 311 -23.72 -23.32 17.72
CA GLY A 311 -22.71 -24.13 18.40
C GLY A 311 -21.35 -24.14 17.74
N MET A 312 -20.39 -24.75 18.42
CA MET A 312 -19.04 -24.97 17.88
C MET A 312 -19.02 -26.13 16.88
N GLN A 313 -18.93 -25.82 15.60
CA GLN A 313 -18.72 -26.81 14.53
C GLN A 313 -17.28 -27.31 14.57
N LYS A 314 -17.09 -28.63 14.39
CA LYS A 314 -15.78 -29.28 14.28
C LYS A 314 -14.98 -28.71 13.11
N ALA A 315 -13.64 -28.77 13.19
CA ALA A 315 -12.82 -28.71 11.98
C ALA A 315 -13.18 -29.92 11.11
N ASN A 316 -13.10 -29.77 9.78
CA ASN A 316 -13.53 -30.78 8.83
C ASN A 316 -12.53 -30.90 7.66
N SER A 317 -12.56 -32.03 6.95
CA SER A 317 -11.66 -32.31 5.84
C SER A 317 -11.71 -31.20 4.77
N PRO A 318 -10.61 -30.93 4.05
CA PRO A 318 -10.66 -29.97 2.95
C PRO A 318 -11.71 -30.40 1.91
N LEU A 319 -12.35 -29.42 1.29
CA LEU A 319 -13.20 -29.62 0.11
C LEU A 319 -12.34 -29.58 -1.15
N ALA A 320 -12.83 -30.26 -2.19
CA ALA A 320 -12.42 -30.05 -3.57
C ALA A 320 -13.38 -29.08 -4.28
N TRP A 321 -12.89 -28.41 -5.32
CA TRP A 321 -13.72 -27.69 -6.27
C TRP A 321 -14.50 -28.68 -7.14
N SER A 322 -15.76 -28.39 -7.46
CA SER A 322 -16.55 -29.16 -8.41
C SER A 322 -17.22 -28.23 -9.41
N ASP A 323 -16.92 -28.43 -10.70
CA ASP A 323 -17.58 -27.68 -11.77
C ASP A 323 -19.10 -27.95 -11.81
N ASP A 324 -19.56 -29.17 -11.52
CA ASP A 324 -21.02 -29.46 -11.40
C ASP A 324 -21.67 -28.67 -10.25
N THR A 325 -20.99 -28.60 -9.10
CA THR A 325 -21.46 -27.83 -7.95
C THR A 325 -21.45 -26.33 -8.25
N TYR A 326 -20.46 -25.85 -8.99
CA TYR A 326 -20.42 -24.48 -9.53
C TYR A 326 -21.59 -24.19 -10.49
N HIS A 327 -21.92 -25.12 -11.40
CA HIS A 327 -23.04 -24.93 -12.33
C HIS A 327 -24.39 -24.85 -11.61
N ASN A 328 -24.56 -25.55 -10.48
CA ASN A 328 -25.72 -25.40 -9.61
C ASN A 328 -25.76 -24.01 -8.95
N ALA A 329 -24.65 -23.56 -8.37
CA ALA A 329 -24.54 -22.25 -7.75
C ALA A 329 -24.80 -21.12 -8.77
N MET A 330 -24.30 -21.27 -9.99
CA MET A 330 -24.51 -20.33 -11.09
C MET A 330 -25.99 -20.18 -11.46
N GLN A 331 -26.78 -21.26 -11.44
CA GLN A 331 -28.22 -21.17 -11.73
C GLN A 331 -28.93 -20.28 -10.72
N ASN A 332 -28.64 -20.42 -9.42
CA ASN A 332 -29.21 -19.53 -8.41
C ASN A 332 -28.67 -18.09 -8.52
N THR A 333 -27.37 -17.89 -8.80
CA THR A 333 -26.80 -16.55 -9.01
C THR A 333 -27.46 -15.83 -10.19
N LEU A 334 -27.75 -16.54 -11.29
CA LEU A 334 -28.50 -15.99 -12.43
C LEU A 334 -29.95 -15.66 -12.06
N GLU A 335 -30.62 -16.50 -11.25
CA GLU A 335 -31.99 -16.26 -10.81
C GLU A 335 -32.10 -15.09 -9.81
N GLN A 336 -31.12 -14.94 -8.91
CA GLN A 336 -30.99 -13.77 -8.04
C GLN A 336 -30.84 -12.48 -8.86
N GLN A 337 -30.01 -12.52 -9.91
CA GLN A 337 -29.87 -11.40 -10.84
C GLN A 337 -31.17 -11.09 -11.59
N ALA A 338 -31.82 -12.11 -12.17
CA ALA A 338 -33.06 -11.95 -12.93
C ALA A 338 -34.22 -11.38 -12.08
N ARG A 339 -34.23 -11.68 -10.78
CA ARG A 339 -35.20 -11.15 -9.80
C ARG A 339 -34.76 -9.84 -9.13
N HIS A 340 -33.54 -9.37 -9.38
CA HIS A 340 -32.90 -8.26 -8.66
C HIS A 340 -32.99 -8.40 -7.14
N LYS A 341 -32.85 -9.64 -6.61
CA LYS A 341 -33.14 -9.96 -5.22
C LYS A 341 -32.25 -11.09 -4.70
N GLN A 342 -31.80 -10.97 -3.45
CA GLN A 342 -31.15 -12.06 -2.73
C GLN A 342 -32.13 -13.21 -2.45
N GLY A 343 -31.69 -14.46 -2.60
CA GLY A 343 -32.45 -15.63 -2.13
C GLY A 343 -31.98 -16.99 -2.66
N HIS A 344 -32.52 -18.03 -2.04
CA HIS A 344 -32.43 -19.42 -2.47
C HIS A 344 -33.62 -19.75 -3.38
N PHE A 345 -33.53 -19.37 -4.66
CA PHE A 345 -34.59 -19.61 -5.64
C PHE A 345 -34.42 -20.94 -6.38
N ILE A 346 -33.18 -21.40 -6.54
CA ILE A 346 -32.81 -22.67 -7.14
C ILE A 346 -31.83 -23.38 -6.20
N VAL A 347 -32.26 -24.48 -5.59
CA VAL A 347 -31.42 -25.31 -4.72
C VAL A 347 -31.34 -26.70 -5.35
N LYS A 348 -30.12 -27.15 -5.64
CA LYS A 348 -29.82 -28.46 -6.29
C LYS A 348 -28.74 -29.25 -5.54
N SER A 349 -28.44 -28.81 -4.33
CA SER A 349 -27.28 -29.15 -3.51
C SER A 349 -27.73 -29.60 -2.12
N GLY A 350 -26.84 -30.24 -1.37
CA GLY A 350 -27.10 -30.58 0.04
C GLY A 350 -27.15 -29.34 0.95
N ALA A 351 -26.41 -28.30 0.60
CA ALA A 351 -26.42 -27.00 1.26
C ALA A 351 -26.05 -25.88 0.28
N GLN A 352 -26.52 -24.66 0.56
CA GLN A 352 -26.30 -23.47 -0.27
C GLN A 352 -26.13 -22.21 0.60
N ASN A 353 -25.18 -21.36 0.24
CA ASN A 353 -25.01 -20.00 0.75
C ASN A 353 -25.35 -19.01 -0.38
N ALA A 354 -26.21 -18.02 -0.13
CA ALA A 354 -26.66 -17.06 -1.16
C ALA A 354 -26.79 -15.64 -0.59
N PHE A 355 -26.13 -14.67 -1.23
CA PHE A 355 -26.07 -13.30 -0.72
C PHE A 355 -25.95 -12.24 -1.82
N SER A 356 -26.27 -11.01 -1.45
CA SER A 356 -25.94 -9.80 -2.21
C SER A 356 -24.85 -9.03 -1.48
N VAL A 357 -23.62 -9.01 -2.03
CA VAL A 357 -22.44 -8.48 -1.31
C VAL A 357 -22.21 -6.98 -1.48
N THR A 358 -22.87 -6.35 -2.45
CA THR A 358 -22.69 -4.94 -2.80
C THR A 358 -24.01 -4.18 -2.70
N PRO A 359 -24.14 -3.18 -1.80
CA PRO A 359 -25.29 -2.28 -1.80
C PRO A 359 -25.39 -1.46 -3.09
N TYR A 360 -26.60 -1.05 -3.46
CA TYR A 360 -26.86 -0.30 -4.69
C TYR A 360 -26.05 1.01 -4.74
N GLY A 361 -25.04 1.05 -5.61
CA GLY A 361 -24.14 2.21 -5.78
C GLY A 361 -22.86 2.20 -4.93
N ALA A 362 -22.55 1.11 -4.23
CA ALA A 362 -21.20 0.89 -3.68
C ALA A 362 -20.21 0.44 -4.78
N ALA A 363 -18.90 0.54 -4.49
CA ALA A 363 -17.87 0.02 -5.37
C ALA A 363 -17.98 -1.53 -5.51
N PRO A 364 -17.59 -2.12 -6.66
CA PRO A 364 -17.65 -3.56 -6.87
C PRO A 364 -16.94 -4.35 -5.77
N PHE A 365 -17.54 -5.45 -5.34
CA PHE A 365 -16.96 -6.28 -4.29
C PHE A 365 -15.85 -7.17 -4.87
N GLU A 366 -14.59 -6.80 -4.67
CA GLU A 366 -13.45 -7.52 -5.26
C GLU A 366 -13.24 -8.91 -4.62
N GLY A 367 -13.36 -9.96 -5.44
CA GLY A 367 -12.98 -11.34 -5.11
C GLY A 367 -14.01 -12.18 -4.33
N ALA A 368 -13.85 -13.50 -4.44
CA ALA A 368 -14.65 -14.51 -3.74
C ALA A 368 -14.19 -14.72 -2.28
N LEU A 369 -12.87 -14.68 -2.02
CA LEU A 369 -12.31 -14.91 -0.67
C LEU A 369 -12.88 -13.93 0.34
N LYS A 370 -12.96 -12.65 -0.05
CA LYS A 370 -13.50 -11.56 0.76
C LYS A 370 -14.98 -11.77 1.14
N ALA A 371 -15.77 -12.45 0.30
CA ALA A 371 -17.18 -12.75 0.55
C ALA A 371 -17.35 -13.99 1.45
N ILE A 372 -16.54 -15.03 1.22
CA ILE A 372 -16.58 -16.25 2.01
C ILE A 372 -16.06 -15.99 3.43
N PHE A 373 -14.92 -15.28 3.55
CA PHE A 373 -14.16 -15.16 4.80
C PHE A 373 -14.35 -13.83 5.53
N GLY A 374 -14.60 -12.73 4.80
CA GLY A 374 -15.17 -11.50 5.35
C GLY A 374 -14.38 -10.22 5.14
N TYR A 375 -15.11 -9.21 4.66
CA TYR A 375 -14.66 -7.83 4.56
C TYR A 375 -14.69 -7.07 5.89
N THR A 376 -15.47 -7.51 6.88
CA THR A 376 -15.54 -6.92 8.22
C THR A 376 -14.48 -7.50 9.16
N ASP A 377 -14.25 -6.82 10.28
CA ASP A 377 -13.45 -7.33 11.39
C ASP A 377 -13.92 -8.72 11.86
N VAL A 378 -12.98 -9.51 12.39
CA VAL A 378 -13.21 -10.88 12.88
C VAL A 378 -14.19 -10.89 14.06
N LYS A 379 -15.09 -11.88 14.12
CA LYS A 379 -16.07 -11.99 15.21
C LYS A 379 -15.40 -12.15 16.58
N ASN A 380 -14.48 -13.09 16.68
CA ASN A 380 -13.74 -13.39 17.90
C ASN A 380 -12.46 -14.17 17.57
N ALA A 381 -11.30 -13.55 17.81
CA ALA A 381 -10.00 -14.13 17.52
C ALA A 381 -9.42 -15.02 18.64
N ASP A 382 -10.04 -15.09 19.84
CA ASP A 382 -9.53 -15.93 20.93
C ASP A 382 -9.88 -17.41 20.69
N PRO A 383 -8.91 -18.30 20.38
CA PRO A 383 -9.16 -19.71 20.11
C PRO A 383 -9.66 -20.50 21.33
N LYS A 384 -9.60 -19.92 22.53
CA LYS A 384 -10.15 -20.52 23.77
C LYS A 384 -11.61 -20.17 24.01
N SER A 385 -12.15 -19.18 23.28
CA SER A 385 -13.49 -18.68 23.53
C SER A 385 -14.57 -19.65 23.02
N PRO A 386 -15.68 -19.86 23.76
CA PRO A 386 -16.81 -20.66 23.28
C PRO A 386 -17.54 -20.03 22.08
N THR A 387 -17.23 -18.78 21.73
CA THR A 387 -17.73 -18.07 20.54
C THR A 387 -16.63 -17.78 19.50
N PHE A 388 -15.49 -18.48 19.56
CA PHE A 388 -14.37 -18.31 18.63
C PHE A 388 -14.81 -18.43 17.17
N ASN A 389 -14.66 -17.36 16.40
CA ASN A 389 -14.80 -17.38 14.95
C ASN A 389 -13.97 -16.22 14.37
N TYR A 390 -12.91 -16.59 13.66
CA TYR A 390 -11.92 -15.66 13.10
C TYR A 390 -12.25 -15.21 11.66
N ALA A 391 -13.49 -15.42 11.22
CA ALA A 391 -14.06 -14.83 10.01
C ALA A 391 -14.90 -13.58 10.36
N GLY A 392 -15.16 -12.74 9.37
CA GLY A 392 -15.98 -11.53 9.53
C GLY A 392 -17.48 -11.84 9.56
N THR A 393 -18.26 -11.13 10.37
CA THR A 393 -19.72 -11.37 10.55
C THR A 393 -20.52 -11.40 9.25
N ASN A 394 -20.17 -10.55 8.29
CA ASN A 394 -20.90 -10.41 7.02
C ASN A 394 -20.31 -11.30 5.90
N SER A 395 -19.85 -12.49 6.26
CA SER A 395 -19.24 -13.46 5.35
C SER A 395 -19.94 -14.80 5.46
N PHE A 396 -19.79 -15.69 4.49
CA PHE A 396 -20.39 -17.03 4.63
C PHE A 396 -19.86 -17.79 5.86
N VAL A 397 -18.57 -17.67 6.18
CA VAL A 397 -17.93 -18.36 7.31
C VAL A 397 -18.27 -17.74 8.68
N GLY A 398 -18.65 -16.46 8.71
CA GLY A 398 -19.02 -15.74 9.94
C GLY A 398 -20.53 -15.57 10.17
N HIS A 399 -21.35 -15.62 9.11
CA HIS A 399 -22.79 -15.34 9.19
C HIS A 399 -23.59 -16.53 9.68
N ALA A 400 -24.65 -16.26 10.46
CA ALA A 400 -25.56 -17.28 10.96
C ALA A 400 -26.25 -18.03 9.80
N GLY A 401 -26.37 -19.36 9.91
CA GLY A 401 -26.94 -20.21 8.85
C GLY A 401 -25.99 -20.52 7.69
N HIS A 402 -25.09 -19.62 7.31
CA HIS A 402 -24.08 -19.88 6.28
C HIS A 402 -22.86 -20.64 6.84
N CYS A 403 -22.44 -20.29 8.05
CA CYS A 403 -21.28 -20.89 8.73
C CYS A 403 -21.44 -22.41 8.90
N GLN A 404 -22.66 -22.90 9.14
CA GLN A 404 -22.97 -24.33 9.20
C GLN A 404 -22.72 -25.06 7.87
N ASN A 405 -22.94 -24.40 6.74
CA ASN A 405 -22.74 -24.98 5.40
C ASN A 405 -21.24 -25.05 5.05
N GLU A 406 -20.47 -24.01 5.35
CA GLU A 406 -19.00 -24.00 5.21
C GLU A 406 -18.34 -25.14 6.02
N MET A 407 -18.85 -25.36 7.24
CA MET A 407 -18.35 -26.38 8.16
C MET A 407 -19.05 -27.74 8.03
N SER A 408 -19.88 -27.94 7.01
CA SER A 408 -20.64 -29.18 6.78
C SER A 408 -19.75 -30.39 6.44
N ASP A 409 -20.30 -31.60 6.50
CA ASP A 409 -19.59 -32.84 6.12
C ASP A 409 -19.56 -33.08 4.60
N SER A 410 -19.86 -32.06 3.78
CA SER A 410 -19.73 -32.10 2.32
C SER A 410 -18.30 -32.39 1.86
N SER A 411 -18.18 -32.84 0.60
CA SER A 411 -16.93 -33.24 -0.06
C SER A 411 -16.44 -32.23 -1.09
N THR A 412 -17.37 -31.50 -1.71
CA THR A 412 -17.10 -30.53 -2.77
C THR A 412 -17.83 -29.21 -2.55
N THR A 413 -17.29 -28.15 -3.16
CA THR A 413 -17.94 -26.84 -3.25
C THR A 413 -17.80 -26.25 -4.64
N GLY A 414 -18.67 -25.31 -4.98
CA GLY A 414 -18.54 -24.49 -6.18
C GLY A 414 -19.24 -23.14 -5.97
N LEU A 415 -18.61 -22.06 -6.42
CA LEU A 415 -19.07 -20.69 -6.18
C LEU A 415 -19.22 -19.91 -7.48
N SER A 416 -20.40 -19.33 -7.68
CA SER A 416 -20.67 -18.41 -8.79
C SER A 416 -20.85 -16.99 -8.28
N PHE A 417 -19.94 -16.10 -8.67
CA PHE A 417 -20.02 -14.68 -8.38
C PHE A 417 -20.24 -13.86 -9.65
N LYS A 418 -21.25 -12.98 -9.64
CA LYS A 418 -21.61 -12.13 -10.77
C LYS A 418 -21.65 -10.67 -10.37
N VAL A 419 -20.64 -9.93 -10.83
CA VAL A 419 -20.56 -8.47 -10.72
C VAL A 419 -21.57 -7.85 -11.68
N VAL A 420 -22.51 -7.08 -11.14
CA VAL A 420 -23.48 -6.28 -11.91
C VAL A 420 -23.10 -4.80 -11.86
N THR A 421 -22.31 -4.39 -10.86
CA THR A 421 -22.00 -2.99 -10.51
C THR A 421 -20.84 -2.39 -11.31
N LYS A 422 -20.48 -2.98 -12.45
CA LYS A 422 -19.34 -2.51 -13.28
C LYS A 422 -19.76 -1.38 -14.23
N ASN A 423 -18.84 -0.44 -14.49
CA ASN A 423 -19.01 0.71 -15.39
C ASN A 423 -20.01 1.80 -14.92
N GLY A 424 -20.08 2.09 -13.62
CA GLY A 424 -20.87 3.22 -13.09
C GLY A 424 -22.39 3.02 -13.13
N ALA A 425 -22.87 1.87 -13.62
CA ALA A 425 -24.23 1.42 -13.40
C ALA A 425 -24.39 1.07 -11.91
N THR A 426 -25.37 1.68 -11.26
CA THR A 426 -25.75 1.31 -9.91
C THR A 426 -26.34 -0.11 -9.92
N GLY A 427 -25.77 -0.99 -9.09
CA GLY A 427 -26.03 -2.43 -9.16
C GLY A 427 -25.81 -3.12 -7.82
N ILE A 428 -26.15 -4.41 -7.79
CA ILE A 428 -25.93 -5.32 -6.66
C ILE A 428 -25.17 -6.51 -7.22
N ASP A 429 -24.02 -6.86 -6.62
CA ASP A 429 -23.29 -8.06 -7.04
C ASP A 429 -23.86 -9.28 -6.30
N PHE A 430 -24.18 -10.33 -7.06
CA PHE A 430 -24.84 -11.53 -6.57
C PHE A 430 -23.87 -12.70 -6.48
N ILE A 431 -23.93 -13.44 -5.38
CA ILE A 431 -23.08 -14.58 -5.11
C ILE A 431 -23.91 -15.76 -4.61
N THR A 432 -23.56 -16.96 -5.07
CA THR A 432 -24.04 -18.23 -4.53
C THR A 432 -22.86 -19.19 -4.42
N GLN A 433 -22.82 -19.96 -3.35
CA GLN A 433 -21.94 -21.11 -3.18
C GLN A 433 -22.79 -22.33 -2.82
N ASP A 434 -22.56 -23.45 -3.52
CA ASP A 434 -23.22 -24.74 -3.26
C ASP A 434 -22.22 -25.74 -2.69
N PHE A 435 -22.73 -26.75 -1.96
CA PHE A 435 -21.96 -27.83 -1.36
C PHE A 435 -22.60 -29.20 -1.62
N ASN A 436 -21.77 -30.20 -1.93
CA ASN A 436 -22.16 -31.60 -2.14
C ASN A 436 -21.21 -32.58 -1.44
#